data_AF-R7ZDH8-F1
#
_entry.id   AF-R7ZDH8-F1
#
_cell.length_a   1.000
_cell.length_b   1.000
_cell.length_c   1.000
_cell.angle_alpha   90.00
_cell.angle_beta   90.00
_cell.angle_gamma   90.00
#
_symmetry.space_group_name_H-M   'P 1'
#
loop_
_entity.id
_entity.type
_entity.pdbx_description
1 polymer ?
#
loop_
_entity_poly.entity_id
_entity_poly.type
_entity_poly.pdbx_seq_one_letter_code
_entity_poly.pdbx_strand_id
1 'polypeptide(L)'
;MNLASLYIRLQHCDRFQVDQTISAISHNEGINNNETNLCTLLIALSPGIRLYIDKIAIDLRQGSCILVLPVQRYTVESSNGEGELVRFTFETFEVEGMNMNPVAHPPLLCGYPYSLLFSRVKQILGNEAEMRNPFRSSLSASEMAMMQSRLQFILSMMVQLDEQAAHLQNEEKIKMIQHTVHYMEKHYDEDLTVEQLANMAGMVRWQYSQQFKTLTGQKPTDYLVHLRIKHAKKLLCNSTEPLSKISRQIGFKDEYYFSRCFRKLTGNTPREYANIHLHTQQRTVIDSLGRKVLVPRNATRIVTDGKYTLGELLVLGISPIGAAISMKDNVIYYNKLQNIQNIGHWADPDKIAQLQPELVLLSYHHHAQDLQVLDAIAPTVVLDNKFRLFERLRYIAKLFERSKAAEKWITTYEDKVRLVRRQLADAYIAGETATVYLKLGTKFYIMGQNGLAASLYESLGFRPSAQVMHLIEQGQAWIEIQQHQMKHYAGERNFILASRKELQTVAHCPQIAAIVELTPGKIHFMDATWNYEDPITRERLLEVLPYIFKKKTM
;
A
#
# COMPACT_ATOMS: atom_id res chain seq x y z
N MET A 1 12.54 42.10 6.78
CA MET A 1 12.07 43.30 7.53
C MET A 1 12.53 44.48 6.73
N ASN A 2 11.63 45.34 6.25
CA ASN A 2 12.04 46.40 5.32
C ASN A 2 12.68 47.57 6.10
N LEU A 3 14.02 47.66 6.08
CA LEU A 3 14.76 48.82 6.59
C LEU A 3 14.39 50.12 5.86
N ALA A 4 13.78 50.05 4.67
CA ALA A 4 13.48 51.22 3.84
C ALA A 4 12.43 52.17 4.44
N SER A 5 11.70 51.78 5.50
CA SER A 5 10.76 52.66 6.21
C SER A 5 11.34 53.31 7.47
N LEU A 6 12.57 52.93 7.87
CA LEU A 6 13.23 53.42 9.09
C LEU A 6 14.37 54.37 8.75
N TYR A 7 14.31 55.59 9.28
CA TYR A 7 15.41 56.53 9.29
C TYR A 7 16.26 56.33 10.55
N ILE A 8 17.59 56.30 10.37
CA ILE A 8 18.55 56.08 11.45
C ILE A 8 19.34 57.36 11.67
N ARG A 9 19.51 57.76 12.92
CA ARG A 9 20.30 58.95 13.29
C ARG A 9 21.42 58.57 14.26
N LEU A 10 22.65 58.60 13.79
CA LEU A 10 23.87 58.37 14.55
C LEU A 10 24.04 59.48 15.60
N GLN A 11 24.22 59.06 16.85
CA GLN A 11 24.49 59.95 17.98
C GLN A 11 25.96 59.87 18.39
N HIS A 12 26.54 58.67 18.40
CA HIS A 12 27.92 58.47 18.84
C HIS A 12 28.59 57.30 18.10
N CYS A 13 29.90 57.40 17.87
CA CYS A 13 30.72 56.34 17.33
C CYS A 13 32.12 56.38 17.93
N ASP A 14 32.61 55.26 18.44
CA ASP A 14 33.91 55.14 19.07
C ASP A 14 34.55 53.76 18.88
N ARG A 15 35.88 53.71 19.04
CA ARG A 15 36.69 52.49 19.04
C ARG A 15 37.42 52.41 20.38
N PHE A 16 37.30 51.29 21.08
CA PHE A 16 37.89 51.13 22.41
C PHE A 16 38.50 49.75 22.63
N GLN A 17 39.51 49.71 23.50
CA GLN A 17 40.12 48.47 23.99
C GLN A 17 39.42 47.99 25.26
N VAL A 18 39.34 46.67 25.41
CA VAL A 18 38.70 46.00 26.55
C VAL A 18 39.80 45.48 27.46
N ASP A 19 40.28 46.35 28.37
CA ASP A 19 41.40 46.04 29.25
C ASP A 19 40.97 45.29 30.53
N GLN A 20 39.71 45.46 31.00
CA GLN A 20 39.02 44.71 32.08
C GLN A 20 37.48 44.74 31.87
N THR A 21 36.67 44.09 32.72
CA THR A 21 35.19 44.08 32.60
C THR A 21 34.61 45.50 32.61
N ILE A 22 34.21 46.01 31.43
CA ILE A 22 33.63 47.36 31.30
C ILE A 22 32.10 47.25 31.39
N SER A 23 31.51 47.98 32.34
CA SER A 23 30.06 48.21 32.40
C SER A 23 29.70 49.41 31.55
N ALA A 24 28.60 49.33 30.77
CA ALA A 24 28.16 50.40 29.86
C ALA A 24 28.03 51.80 30.50
N ILE A 25 27.92 51.89 31.83
CA ILE A 25 27.74 53.15 32.57
C ILE A 25 29.02 54.00 32.59
N SER A 26 30.23 53.42 32.52
CA SER A 26 31.48 54.15 32.76
C SER A 26 31.97 55.05 31.61
N HIS A 27 31.28 55.08 30.46
CA HIS A 27 31.67 55.91 29.31
C HIS A 27 30.58 56.88 28.82
N ASN A 28 29.45 56.98 29.53
CA ASN A 28 28.41 57.99 29.29
C ASN A 28 28.58 59.26 30.15
N GLU A 29 29.76 59.50 30.73
CA GLU A 29 30.06 60.77 31.43
C GLU A 29 30.15 61.93 30.41
N GLY A 30 28.98 62.40 29.98
CA GLY A 30 28.83 63.53 29.07
C GLY A 30 27.49 63.65 28.34
N ILE A 31 26.59 62.66 28.44
CA ILE A 31 25.35 62.63 27.63
C ILE A 31 24.12 62.56 28.56
N ASN A 32 23.24 63.56 28.43
CA ASN A 32 22.09 63.84 29.31
C ASN A 32 20.99 62.75 29.33
N ASN A 33 20.31 62.65 30.48
CA ASN A 33 19.24 61.74 30.97
C ASN A 33 18.01 61.37 30.07
N ASN A 34 18.06 61.48 28.73
CA ASN A 34 16.96 61.07 27.83
C ASN A 34 17.19 59.69 27.14
N GLU A 35 18.14 58.87 27.62
CA GLU A 35 18.69 57.68 26.95
C GLU A 35 17.84 56.39 26.95
N THR A 36 16.52 56.42 27.10
CA THR A 36 15.74 55.16 27.08
C THR A 36 15.52 54.55 25.68
N ASN A 37 15.96 55.23 24.61
CA ASN A 37 15.64 54.88 23.22
C ASN A 37 16.85 54.71 22.28
N LEU A 38 18.08 54.61 22.79
CA LEU A 38 19.28 54.47 21.94
C LEU A 38 19.63 53.00 21.64
N CYS A 39 19.75 52.66 20.36
CA CYS A 39 20.27 51.37 19.92
C CYS A 39 21.80 51.40 19.87
N THR A 40 22.45 50.29 20.23
CA THR A 40 23.91 50.18 20.20
C THR A 40 24.35 49.02 19.30
N LEU A 41 25.09 49.30 18.22
CA LEU A 41 25.73 48.28 17.39
C LEU A 41 27.19 48.11 17.82
N LEU A 42 27.57 46.90 18.23
CA LEU A 42 28.93 46.53 18.58
C LEU A 42 29.55 45.67 17.47
N ILE A 43 30.81 45.95 17.14
CA ILE A 43 31.56 45.23 16.10
C ILE A 43 32.92 44.80 16.65
N ALA A 44 33.14 43.49 16.72
CA ALA A 44 34.39 42.91 17.20
C ALA A 44 35.50 43.02 16.14
N LEU A 45 36.56 43.77 16.44
CA LEU A 45 37.73 43.91 15.59
C LEU A 45 38.85 42.91 15.91
N SER A 46 38.82 42.33 17.11
CA SER A 46 39.76 41.30 17.58
C SER A 46 39.00 40.05 18.03
N PRO A 47 39.63 38.86 17.97
CA PRO A 47 39.09 37.66 18.60
C PRO A 47 39.16 37.73 20.14
N GLY A 48 38.50 36.81 20.83
CA GLY A 48 38.62 36.67 22.30
C GLY A 48 37.75 37.67 23.09
N ILE A 49 36.66 38.15 22.49
CA ILE A 49 35.72 39.08 23.12
C ILE A 49 34.47 38.31 23.53
N ARG A 50 34.08 38.42 24.80
CA ARG A 50 32.85 37.86 25.34
C ARG A 50 31.92 38.99 25.77
N LEU A 51 30.71 38.99 25.23
CA LEU A 51 29.67 39.97 25.50
C LEU A 51 28.59 39.34 26.39
N TYR A 52 28.14 40.06 27.40
CA TYR A 52 27.03 39.64 28.25
C TYR A 52 25.86 40.60 28.05
N ILE A 53 24.74 40.16 27.49
CA ILE A 53 23.51 40.96 27.34
C ILE A 53 22.43 40.35 28.22
N ASP A 54 21.89 41.10 29.18
CA ASP A 54 20.82 40.65 30.10
C ASP A 54 21.08 39.25 30.73
N LYS A 55 22.35 38.95 31.05
CA LYS A 55 22.91 37.68 31.60
C LYS A 55 23.19 36.56 30.59
N ILE A 56 22.97 36.75 29.29
CA ILE A 56 23.36 35.80 28.23
C ILE A 56 24.80 36.09 27.80
N ALA A 57 25.68 35.12 27.94
CA ALA A 57 27.06 35.21 27.46
C ALA A 57 27.16 34.83 25.97
N ILE A 58 27.83 35.66 25.19
CA ILE A 58 27.99 35.53 23.73
C ILE A 58 29.46 35.71 23.39
N ASP A 59 30.08 34.66 22.83
CA ASP A 59 31.45 34.73 22.31
C ASP A 59 31.45 35.35 20.91
N LEU A 60 32.13 36.50 20.76
CA LEU A 60 32.24 37.21 19.49
C LEU A 60 33.50 36.79 18.75
N ARG A 61 33.33 36.40 17.48
CA ARG A 61 34.44 36.22 16.54
C ARG A 61 34.84 37.57 15.96
N GLN A 62 36.08 37.70 15.52
CA GLN A 62 36.51 38.85 14.73
C GLN A 62 35.60 39.06 13.51
N GLY A 63 35.11 40.29 13.31
CA GLY A 63 34.12 40.66 12.31
C GLY A 63 32.66 40.45 12.72
N SER A 64 32.38 39.99 13.95
CA SER A 64 31.01 39.86 14.43
C SER A 64 30.38 41.22 14.72
N CYS A 65 29.15 41.41 14.27
CA CYS A 65 28.32 42.59 14.55
C CYS A 65 27.11 42.17 15.38
N ILE A 66 26.79 42.90 16.45
CA ILE A 66 25.61 42.62 17.28
C ILE A 66 24.90 43.90 17.68
N LEU A 67 23.58 43.90 17.52
CA LEU A 67 22.72 45.00 17.91
C LEU A 67 22.20 44.77 19.34
N VAL A 68 22.42 45.74 20.22
CA VAL A 68 21.88 45.81 21.56
C VAL A 68 20.75 46.84 21.57
N LEU A 69 19.55 46.41 21.98
CA LEU A 69 18.37 47.27 21.97
C LEU A 69 18.35 48.21 23.18
N PRO A 70 17.60 49.34 23.13
CA PRO A 70 17.66 50.40 24.13
C PRO A 70 17.40 49.99 25.59
N VAL A 71 16.62 48.94 25.80
CA VAL A 71 16.26 48.43 27.13
C VAL A 71 17.21 47.37 27.67
N GLN A 72 18.19 46.95 26.87
CA GLN A 72 19.11 45.86 27.22
C GLN A 72 20.40 46.42 27.79
N ARG A 73 20.90 45.79 28.86
CA ARG A 73 22.21 46.14 29.43
C ARG A 73 23.25 45.15 28.95
N TYR A 74 24.44 45.67 28.61
CA TYR A 74 25.55 44.81 28.24
C TYR A 74 26.84 45.12 29.01
N THR A 75 27.66 44.08 29.18
CA THR A 75 29.06 44.17 29.65
C THR A 75 29.97 43.39 28.72
N VAL A 76 31.23 43.80 28.60
CA VAL A 76 32.20 43.17 27.71
C VAL A 76 33.41 42.69 28.52
N GLU A 77 33.91 41.51 28.19
CA GLU A 77 35.15 40.94 28.71
C GLU A 77 36.07 40.52 27.56
N SER A 78 37.39 40.65 27.76
CA SER A 78 38.40 40.11 26.84
C SER A 78 39.19 39.02 27.54
N SER A 79 39.40 37.88 26.86
CA SER A 79 40.17 36.77 27.41
C SER A 79 41.66 37.07 27.57
N ASN A 80 42.19 38.05 26.80
CA ASN A 80 43.62 38.33 26.71
C ASN A 80 43.98 39.79 27.06
N GLY A 81 43.00 40.62 27.46
CA GLY A 81 43.21 42.04 27.80
C GLY A 81 43.49 42.95 26.59
N GLU A 82 43.39 42.45 25.36
CA GLU A 82 43.66 43.20 24.11
C GLU A 82 42.45 43.18 23.14
N GLY A 83 41.24 42.91 23.67
CA GLY A 83 40.02 42.89 22.88
C GLY A 83 39.68 44.28 22.33
N GLU A 84 39.26 44.36 21.07
CA GLU A 84 38.97 45.63 20.43
C GLU A 84 37.59 45.64 19.78
N LEU A 85 36.81 46.69 20.08
CA LEU A 85 35.46 46.89 19.57
C LEU A 85 35.32 48.25 18.90
N VAL A 86 34.41 48.31 17.92
CA VAL A 86 33.79 49.56 17.45
C VAL A 86 32.34 49.57 17.90
N ARG A 87 31.88 50.72 18.35
CA ARG A 87 30.52 50.95 18.83
C ARG A 87 29.88 52.10 18.07
N PHE A 88 28.65 51.87 17.63
CA PHE A 88 27.77 52.91 17.09
C PHE A 88 26.52 53.01 17.95
N THR A 89 26.19 54.20 18.41
CA THR A 89 24.97 54.48 19.18
C THR A 89 24.08 55.40 18.37
N PHE A 90 22.82 55.02 18.17
CA PHE A 90 21.91 55.71 17.25
C PHE A 90 20.45 55.63 17.67
N GLU A 91 19.65 56.55 17.13
CA GLU A 91 18.19 56.54 17.25
C GLU A 91 17.55 56.04 15.95
N THR A 92 16.31 55.56 16.08
CA THR A 92 15.51 55.06 14.96
C THR A 92 14.18 55.79 14.89
N PHE A 93 13.77 56.15 13.67
CA PHE A 93 12.53 56.87 13.40
C PHE A 93 11.76 56.18 12.28
N GLU A 94 10.44 56.09 12.41
CA GLU A 94 9.56 55.75 11.31
C GLU A 94 9.20 57.03 10.55
N VAL A 95 9.32 56.99 9.21
CA VAL A 95 9.05 58.15 8.36
C VAL A 95 7.66 58.02 7.74
N GLU A 96 6.76 58.92 8.13
CA GLU A 96 5.40 59.02 7.57
C GLU A 96 5.21 60.41 6.95
N GLY A 97 5.33 60.49 5.62
CA GLY A 97 5.30 61.76 4.90
C GLY A 97 6.51 62.63 5.24
N MET A 98 6.29 63.77 5.90
CA MET A 98 7.36 64.67 6.39
C MET A 98 7.63 64.52 7.90
N ASN A 99 6.92 63.62 8.59
CA ASN A 99 7.06 63.43 10.03
C ASN A 99 8.02 62.29 10.35
N MET A 100 8.82 62.46 11.40
CA MET A 100 9.72 61.44 11.93
C MET A 100 9.27 61.05 13.34
N ASN A 101 8.73 59.85 13.49
CA ASN A 101 8.24 59.35 14.77
C ASN A 101 9.30 58.46 15.43
N PRO A 102 9.80 58.79 16.64
CA PRO A 102 10.79 57.96 17.34
C PRO A 102 10.23 56.55 17.61
N VAL A 103 11.03 55.53 17.37
CA VAL A 103 10.65 54.13 17.62
C VAL A 103 11.45 53.59 18.80
N ALA A 104 10.76 53.26 19.90
CA ALA A 104 11.40 52.77 21.13
C ALA A 104 11.97 51.35 21.00
N HIS A 105 11.35 50.52 20.15
CA HIS A 105 11.76 49.15 19.85
C HIS A 105 11.74 48.94 18.34
N PRO A 106 12.76 49.40 17.61
CA PRO A 106 12.76 49.25 16.17
C PRO A 106 12.78 47.74 15.83
N PRO A 107 11.98 47.29 14.85
CA PRO A 107 12.05 45.93 14.32
C PRO A 107 13.31 45.78 13.45
N LEU A 108 14.46 46.04 14.06
CA LEU A 108 15.76 45.71 13.53
C LEU A 108 16.12 44.34 14.11
N LEU A 109 16.68 43.49 13.25
CA LEU A 109 17.61 42.40 13.50
C LEU A 109 17.55 41.73 14.88
N CYS A 110 17.42 40.41 14.89
CA CYS A 110 17.42 39.65 16.14
C CYS A 110 18.73 39.88 16.92
N GLY A 111 18.66 40.00 18.26
CA GLY A 111 19.78 40.30 19.16
C GLY A 111 20.85 39.20 19.30
N TYR A 112 21.18 38.52 18.20
CA TYR A 112 22.21 37.51 18.06
C TYR A 112 23.38 38.07 17.21
N PRO A 113 24.61 37.54 17.38
CA PRO A 113 25.76 38.04 16.63
C PRO A 113 25.73 37.61 15.16
N TYR A 114 25.85 38.58 14.26
CA TYR A 114 26.01 38.38 12.82
C TYR A 114 27.49 38.24 12.49
N SER A 115 27.88 37.15 11.83
CA SER A 115 29.25 36.94 11.38
C SER A 115 29.46 37.52 9.98
N LEU A 116 30.00 38.74 9.90
CA LEU A 116 30.42 39.33 8.63
C LEU A 116 31.88 38.98 8.32
N LEU A 117 32.24 38.90 7.03
CA LEU A 117 33.63 38.73 6.62
C LEU A 117 34.45 39.92 7.12
N PHE A 118 35.44 39.66 8.00
CA PHE A 118 36.24 40.72 8.62
C PHE A 118 36.92 41.65 7.61
N SER A 119 37.38 41.12 6.47
CA SER A 119 37.95 41.92 5.38
C SER A 119 36.99 42.99 4.85
N ARG A 120 35.69 42.66 4.74
CA ARG A 120 34.65 43.61 4.31
C ARG A 120 34.34 44.62 5.40
N VAL A 121 34.20 44.18 6.65
CA VAL A 121 33.98 45.08 7.80
C VAL A 121 35.11 46.11 7.89
N LYS A 122 36.36 45.66 7.81
CA LYS A 122 37.55 46.52 7.80
C LYS A 122 37.55 47.51 6.63
N GLN A 123 37.12 47.11 5.44
CA GLN A 123 37.02 48.01 4.29
C GLN A 123 35.96 49.10 4.49
N ILE A 124 34.81 48.75 5.07
CA ILE A 124 33.71 49.69 5.34
C ILE A 124 34.11 50.70 6.43
N LEU A 125 34.77 50.23 7.48
CA LEU A 125 35.26 51.09 8.57
C LEU A 125 36.48 51.94 8.16
N GLY A 126 37.20 51.58 7.09
CA GLY A 126 38.28 52.38 6.51
C GLY A 126 39.56 52.41 7.37
N ASN A 127 40.45 53.38 7.10
CA ASN A 127 41.73 53.52 7.82
C ASN A 127 41.55 54.43 9.05
N GLU A 128 41.55 53.83 10.24
CA GLU A 128 40.98 54.38 11.49
C GLU A 128 41.95 55.22 12.34
N ALA A 129 42.72 56.13 11.72
CA ALA A 129 43.53 57.08 12.49
C ALA A 129 42.65 58.08 13.28
N GLU A 130 41.41 58.29 12.84
CA GLU A 130 40.48 59.31 13.36
C GLU A 130 39.68 58.85 14.60
N MET A 131 39.42 57.54 14.75
CA MET A 131 38.67 56.97 15.89
C MET A 131 39.56 56.61 17.10
N ARG A 132 40.89 56.67 16.94
CA ARG A 132 41.89 56.33 17.97
C ARG A 132 42.26 57.47 18.91
N ASN A 133 41.72 58.68 18.73
CA ASN A 133 42.17 59.85 19.51
C ASN A 133 41.25 60.13 20.71
N PRO A 134 41.61 59.71 21.94
CA PRO A 134 40.80 59.95 23.14
C PRO A 134 40.68 61.43 23.53
N PHE A 135 41.39 62.35 22.86
CA PHE A 135 41.38 63.79 23.12
C PHE A 135 40.54 64.62 22.12
N ARG A 136 39.86 63.99 21.14
CA ARG A 136 38.93 64.72 20.26
C ARG A 136 37.52 64.70 20.85
N SER A 137 36.99 65.87 21.20
CA SER A 137 35.68 66.02 21.87
C SER A 137 34.47 65.81 20.95
N SER A 138 34.62 65.88 19.63
CA SER A 138 33.52 65.62 18.68
C SER A 138 34.01 65.42 17.24
N LEU A 139 33.35 64.53 16.50
CA LEU A 139 33.50 64.40 15.05
C LEU A 139 32.93 65.63 14.32
N SER A 140 33.54 66.04 13.21
CA SER A 140 32.99 67.09 12.33
C SER A 140 31.71 66.62 11.63
N ALA A 141 30.92 67.56 11.10
CA ALA A 141 29.68 67.25 10.39
C ALA A 141 29.90 66.31 9.18
N SER A 142 31.02 66.46 8.47
CA SER A 142 31.39 65.59 7.34
C SER A 142 31.76 64.17 7.81
N GLU A 143 32.54 64.06 8.89
CA GLU A 143 32.92 62.77 9.49
C GLU A 143 31.68 62.05 10.06
N MET A 144 30.78 62.76 10.74
CA MET A 144 29.51 62.20 11.23
C MET A 144 28.64 61.68 10.08
N ALA A 145 28.51 62.43 8.98
CA ALA A 145 27.75 61.99 7.81
C ALA A 145 28.37 60.74 7.14
N MET A 146 29.70 60.65 7.13
CA MET A 146 30.41 59.46 6.65
C MET A 146 30.15 58.25 7.55
N MET A 147 30.25 58.40 8.88
CA MET A 147 29.98 57.32 9.83
C MET A 147 28.51 56.88 9.81
N GLN A 148 27.59 57.83 9.66
CA GLN A 148 26.17 57.56 9.44
C GLN A 148 25.95 56.66 8.21
N SER A 149 26.61 56.97 7.10
CA SER A 149 26.49 56.18 5.86
C SER A 149 27.06 54.76 6.03
N ARG A 150 28.16 54.62 6.77
CA ARG A 150 28.77 53.32 7.08
C ARG A 150 27.88 52.47 8.00
N LEU A 151 27.31 53.08 9.05
CA LEU A 151 26.34 52.43 9.93
C LEU A 151 25.15 51.90 9.13
N GLN A 152 24.56 52.75 8.27
CA GLN A 152 23.43 52.37 7.42
C GLN A 152 23.76 51.17 6.52
N PHE A 153 24.96 51.16 5.94
CA PHE A 153 25.40 50.07 5.08
C PHE A 153 25.55 48.75 5.85
N ILE A 154 26.14 48.77 7.05
CA ILE A 154 26.32 47.58 7.88
C ILE A 154 24.96 47.00 8.32
N LEU A 155 24.05 47.85 8.78
CA LEU A 155 22.70 47.42 9.17
C LEU A 155 21.92 46.84 7.98
N SER A 156 22.07 47.41 6.78
CA SER A 156 21.46 46.87 5.56
C SER A 156 21.99 45.47 5.21
N MET A 157 23.30 45.25 5.35
CA MET A 157 23.89 43.93 5.14
C MET A 157 23.36 42.89 6.14
N MET A 158 23.22 43.26 7.41
CA MET A 158 22.66 42.38 8.43
C MET A 158 21.19 42.01 8.11
N VAL A 159 20.38 42.95 7.60
CA VAL A 159 18.97 42.67 7.26
C VAL A 159 18.86 41.73 6.06
N GLN A 160 19.73 41.89 5.08
CA GLN A 160 19.78 40.97 3.95
C GLN A 160 20.09 39.53 4.39
N LEU A 161 20.97 39.34 5.38
CA LEU A 161 21.26 38.03 5.94
C LEU A 161 20.06 37.44 6.69
N ASP A 162 19.33 38.25 7.45
CA ASP A 162 18.09 37.84 8.13
C ASP A 162 16.98 37.44 7.15
N GLU A 163 16.81 38.19 6.06
CA GLU A 163 15.82 37.86 5.02
C GLU A 163 16.17 36.55 4.29
N GLN A 164 17.46 36.32 4.01
CA GLN A 164 17.93 35.06 3.48
C GLN A 164 17.70 33.89 4.45
N ALA A 165 17.99 34.08 5.73
CA ALA A 165 17.75 33.07 6.77
C ALA A 165 16.25 32.77 6.97
N ALA A 166 15.39 33.79 6.96
CA ALA A 166 13.94 33.64 7.10
C ALA A 166 13.30 32.93 5.90
N HIS A 167 13.78 33.21 4.68
CA HIS A 167 13.33 32.52 3.47
C HIS A 167 13.70 31.03 3.50
N LEU A 168 14.95 30.72 3.87
CA LEU A 168 15.42 29.33 4.02
C LEU A 168 14.63 28.58 5.10
N GLN A 169 14.37 29.19 6.25
CA GLN A 169 13.57 28.58 7.32
C GLN A 169 12.11 28.34 6.90
N ASN A 170 11.51 29.21 6.08
CA ASN A 170 10.14 29.02 5.61
C ASN A 170 10.04 27.90 4.56
N GLU A 171 11.01 27.81 3.64
CA GLU A 171 11.12 26.69 2.70
C GLU A 171 11.35 25.35 3.42
N GLU A 172 12.21 25.33 4.45
CA GLU A 172 12.43 24.14 5.27
C GLU A 172 11.15 23.72 5.99
N LYS A 173 10.41 24.66 6.59
CA LYS A 173 9.12 24.36 7.23
C LYS A 173 8.11 23.77 6.25
N ILE A 174 8.01 24.30 5.03
CA ILE A 174 7.14 23.74 3.98
C ILE A 174 7.58 22.32 3.60
N LYS A 175 8.89 22.11 3.41
CA LYS A 175 9.46 20.78 3.12
C LYS A 175 9.17 19.78 4.24
N MET A 176 9.24 20.19 5.50
CA MET A 176 8.91 19.34 6.65
C MET A 176 7.42 18.98 6.69
N ILE A 177 6.52 19.91 6.40
CA ILE A 177 5.08 19.58 6.26
C ILE A 177 4.86 18.60 5.10
N GLN A 178 5.48 18.81 3.93
CA GLN A 178 5.39 17.90 2.80
C GLN A 178 5.92 16.50 3.13
N HIS A 179 7.01 16.42 3.91
CA HIS A 179 7.53 15.16 4.41
C HIS A 179 6.49 14.41 5.26
N THR A 180 5.79 15.11 6.16
CA THR A 180 4.71 14.48 6.95
C THR A 180 3.53 14.03 6.08
N VAL A 181 3.17 14.77 5.02
CA VAL A 181 2.14 14.34 4.06
C VAL A 181 2.55 13.04 3.38
N HIS A 182 3.78 12.96 2.87
CA HIS A 182 4.30 11.75 2.25
C HIS A 182 4.33 10.56 3.22
N TYR A 183 4.71 10.81 4.47
CA TYR A 183 4.67 9.80 5.51
C TYR A 183 3.24 9.29 5.75
N MET A 184 2.26 10.19 5.86
CA MET A 184 0.84 9.82 5.99
C MET A 184 0.32 9.01 4.80
N GLU A 185 0.74 9.32 3.58
CA GLU A 185 0.35 8.54 2.39
C GLU A 185 0.88 7.11 2.41
N LYS A 186 2.05 6.89 3.01
CA LYS A 186 2.69 5.58 3.12
C LYS A 186 2.22 4.77 4.33
N HIS A 187 1.86 5.45 5.42
CA HIS A 187 1.54 4.87 6.73
C HIS A 187 0.11 5.19 7.20
N TYR A 188 -0.83 5.35 6.25
CA TYR A 188 -2.22 5.75 6.56
C TYR A 188 -2.97 4.74 7.44
N ASP A 189 -2.56 3.48 7.41
CA ASP A 189 -3.12 2.35 8.15
C ASP A 189 -2.69 2.29 9.62
N GLU A 190 -1.70 3.09 10.01
CA GLU A 190 -1.18 3.17 11.38
C GLU A 190 -1.95 4.18 12.25
N ASP A 191 -1.79 4.09 13.58
CA ASP A 191 -2.40 5.01 14.54
C ASP A 191 -1.65 6.34 14.61
N LEU A 192 -1.78 7.16 13.56
CA LEU A 192 -1.10 8.45 13.45
C LEU A 192 -1.82 9.54 14.26
N THR A 193 -1.09 10.15 15.19
CA THR A 193 -1.54 11.32 15.95
C THR A 193 -0.97 12.61 15.39
N VAL A 194 -1.71 13.72 15.57
CA VAL A 194 -1.22 15.06 15.17
C VAL A 194 0.06 15.43 15.92
N GLU A 195 0.23 14.94 17.15
CA GLU A 195 1.43 15.17 17.96
C GLU A 195 2.67 14.53 17.33
N GLN A 196 2.57 13.27 16.88
CA GLN A 196 3.67 12.58 16.20
C GLN A 196 4.06 13.29 14.90
N LEU A 197 3.08 13.73 14.11
CA LEU A 197 3.33 14.44 12.87
C LEU A 197 3.96 15.82 13.11
N ALA A 198 3.52 16.53 14.15
CA ALA A 198 4.10 17.81 14.54
C ALA A 198 5.57 17.66 14.99
N ASN A 199 5.86 16.63 15.81
CA ASN A 199 7.22 16.30 16.24
C ASN A 199 8.11 15.94 15.05
N MET A 200 7.60 15.18 14.08
CA MET A 200 8.32 14.83 12.84
C MET A 200 8.67 16.07 12.01
N ALA A 201 7.79 17.09 12.01
CA ALA A 201 8.04 18.36 11.34
C ALA A 201 8.86 19.36 12.18
N GLY A 202 9.25 19.02 13.41
CA GLY A 202 9.95 19.93 14.33
C GLY A 202 9.09 21.10 14.80
N MET A 203 7.76 20.94 14.86
CA MET A 203 6.80 22.00 15.17
C MET A 203 5.95 21.68 16.39
N VAL A 204 5.46 22.72 17.06
CA VAL A 204 4.41 22.57 18.08
C VAL A 204 3.07 22.29 17.40
N ARG A 205 2.26 21.40 17.99
CA ARG A 205 0.98 20.89 17.43
C ARG A 205 0.06 21.94 16.81
N TRP A 206 -0.13 23.09 17.47
CA TRP A 206 -1.03 24.13 16.97
C TRP A 206 -0.49 24.78 15.69
N GLN A 207 0.82 25.02 15.63
CA GLN A 207 1.50 25.61 14.47
C GLN A 207 1.46 24.62 13.30
N TYR A 208 1.78 23.35 13.56
CA TYR A 208 1.69 22.29 12.57
C TYR A 208 0.29 22.20 11.97
N SER A 209 -0.75 22.18 12.80
CA SER A 209 -2.14 22.05 12.33
C SER A 209 -2.57 23.22 11.44
N GLN A 210 -2.15 24.44 11.77
CA GLN A 210 -2.43 25.62 10.95
C GLN A 210 -1.67 25.56 9.61
N GLN A 211 -0.36 25.31 9.65
CA GLN A 211 0.47 25.24 8.45
C GLN A 211 0.06 24.10 7.50
N PHE A 212 -0.23 22.93 8.06
CA PHE A 212 -0.74 21.79 7.29
C PHE A 212 -2.07 22.13 6.60
N LYS A 213 -2.99 22.81 7.29
CA LYS A 213 -4.26 23.23 6.69
C LYS A 213 -4.05 24.29 5.60
N THR A 214 -3.18 25.26 5.81
CA THR A 214 -2.85 26.27 4.81
C THR A 214 -2.29 25.60 3.54
N LEU A 215 -1.44 24.59 3.69
CA LEU A 215 -0.80 23.91 2.57
C LEU A 215 -1.72 22.89 1.85
N THR A 216 -2.51 22.12 2.60
CA THR A 216 -3.29 20.99 2.06
C THR A 216 -4.78 21.29 1.90
N GLY A 217 -5.25 22.43 2.43
CA GLY A 217 -6.65 22.81 2.52
C GLY A 217 -7.45 22.12 3.63
N GLN A 218 -6.86 21.15 4.35
CA GLN A 218 -7.56 20.30 5.33
C GLN A 218 -6.79 20.16 6.64
N LYS A 219 -7.47 19.86 7.74
CA LYS A 219 -6.77 19.52 9.00
C LYS A 219 -6.09 18.14 8.86
N PRO A 220 -4.97 17.88 9.56
CA PRO A 220 -4.27 16.59 9.49
C PRO A 220 -5.16 15.36 9.73
N THR A 221 -6.06 15.43 10.72
CA THR A 221 -6.99 14.33 11.02
C THR A 221 -7.98 14.08 9.91
N ASP A 222 -8.51 15.14 9.30
CA ASP A 222 -9.47 15.03 8.20
C ASP A 222 -8.76 14.49 6.95
N TYR A 223 -7.54 14.95 6.68
CA TYR A 223 -6.71 14.47 5.58
C TYR A 223 -6.43 12.97 5.70
N LEU A 224 -6.06 12.50 6.90
CA LEU A 224 -5.87 11.06 7.16
C LEU A 224 -7.15 10.26 6.89
N VAL A 225 -8.30 10.75 7.36
CA VAL A 225 -9.60 10.10 7.09
C VAL A 225 -9.85 10.02 5.58
N HIS A 226 -9.58 11.09 4.81
CA HIS A 226 -9.75 11.06 3.35
C HIS A 226 -8.81 10.06 2.68
N LEU A 227 -7.55 9.96 3.10
CA LEU A 227 -6.61 8.95 2.62
C LEU A 227 -7.16 7.54 2.89
N ARG A 228 -7.57 7.25 4.12
CA ARG A 228 -8.13 5.95 4.48
C ARG A 228 -9.38 5.61 3.65
N ILE A 229 -10.28 6.56 3.44
CA ILE A 229 -11.47 6.36 2.61
C ILE A 229 -11.11 6.17 1.13
N LYS A 230 -10.10 6.88 0.61
CA LYS A 230 -9.57 6.67 -0.75
C LYS A 230 -9.07 5.24 -0.95
N HIS A 231 -8.37 4.69 0.03
CA HIS A 231 -7.93 3.29 0.02
C HIS A 231 -9.10 2.31 0.23
N ALA A 232 -10.03 2.63 1.12
CA ALA A 232 -11.25 1.84 1.35
C ALA A 232 -12.04 1.61 0.06
N LYS A 233 -12.25 2.67 -0.75
CA LYS A 233 -12.94 2.57 -2.03
C LYS A 233 -12.32 1.50 -2.94
N LYS A 234 -10.98 1.43 -2.99
CA LYS A 234 -10.28 0.42 -3.79
C LYS A 234 -10.45 -0.99 -3.23
N LEU A 235 -10.38 -1.16 -1.92
CA LEU A 235 -10.54 -2.48 -1.28
C LEU A 235 -11.97 -3.01 -1.38
N LEU A 236 -12.96 -2.12 -1.24
CA LEU A 236 -14.38 -2.46 -1.34
C LEU A 236 -14.76 -2.92 -2.74
N CYS A 237 -14.17 -2.35 -3.79
CA CYS A 237 -14.47 -2.75 -5.16
C CYS A 237 -13.66 -3.95 -5.67
N ASN A 238 -12.58 -4.34 -4.97
CA ASN A 238 -11.62 -5.33 -5.48
C ASN A 238 -11.37 -6.52 -4.53
N SER A 239 -12.07 -6.61 -3.39
CA SER A 239 -11.88 -7.71 -2.44
C SER A 239 -13.21 -8.21 -1.86
N THR A 240 -13.22 -9.48 -1.43
CA THR A 240 -14.33 -10.10 -0.69
C THR A 240 -14.18 -10.03 0.82
N GLU A 241 -13.21 -9.26 1.32
CA GLU A 241 -12.88 -9.27 2.74
C GLU A 241 -14.04 -8.70 3.59
N PRO A 242 -14.26 -9.25 4.81
CA PRO A 242 -15.25 -8.69 5.71
C PRO A 242 -14.99 -7.19 5.96
N LEU A 243 -16.06 -6.41 6.09
CA LEU A 243 -15.95 -4.96 6.32
C LEU A 243 -15.12 -4.62 7.57
N SER A 244 -15.22 -5.46 8.61
CA SER A 244 -14.39 -5.42 9.81
C SER A 244 -12.89 -5.60 9.55
N LYS A 245 -12.52 -6.39 8.54
CA LYS A 245 -11.13 -6.61 8.12
C LYS A 245 -10.64 -5.44 7.28
N ILE A 246 -11.44 -4.98 6.32
CA ILE A 246 -11.14 -3.79 5.49
C ILE A 246 -10.92 -2.58 6.40
N SER A 247 -11.82 -2.35 7.37
CA SER A 247 -11.75 -1.26 8.35
C SER A 247 -10.42 -1.25 9.10
N ARG A 248 -9.98 -2.41 9.62
CA ARG A 248 -8.69 -2.56 10.31
C ARG A 248 -7.50 -2.36 9.36
N GLN A 249 -7.56 -2.90 8.15
CA GLN A 249 -6.47 -2.81 7.16
C GLN A 249 -6.19 -1.37 6.74
N ILE A 250 -7.20 -0.50 6.75
CA ILE A 250 -7.04 0.93 6.41
C ILE A 250 -6.86 1.81 7.67
N GLY A 251 -6.65 1.22 8.85
CA GLY A 251 -6.32 1.94 10.09
C GLY A 251 -7.51 2.49 10.89
N PHE A 252 -8.76 2.10 10.59
CA PHE A 252 -9.87 2.37 11.50
C PHE A 252 -9.93 1.29 12.59
N LYS A 253 -10.01 1.73 13.85
CA LYS A 253 -10.19 0.83 15.01
C LYS A 253 -11.63 0.32 15.16
N ASP A 254 -12.58 1.08 14.62
CA ASP A 254 -14.01 0.86 14.79
C ASP A 254 -14.72 0.90 13.42
N GLU A 255 -15.39 -0.22 13.09
CA GLU A 255 -16.10 -0.42 11.82
C GLU A 255 -17.31 0.51 11.68
N TYR A 256 -17.99 0.82 12.79
CA TYR A 256 -19.14 1.71 12.79
C TYR A 256 -18.72 3.16 12.52
N TYR A 257 -17.63 3.61 13.13
CA TYR A 257 -17.01 4.90 12.86
C TYR A 257 -16.53 5.00 11.41
N PHE A 258 -15.84 3.98 10.91
CA PHE A 258 -15.48 3.87 9.49
C PHE A 258 -16.69 4.04 8.58
N SER A 259 -17.77 3.28 8.83
CA SER A 259 -18.97 3.33 8.00
C SER A 259 -19.64 4.71 7.99
N ARG A 260 -19.69 5.38 9.15
CA ARG A 260 -20.19 6.76 9.24
C ARG A 260 -19.32 7.75 8.47
N CYS A 261 -17.99 7.67 8.62
CA CYS A 261 -17.05 8.51 7.88
C CYS A 261 -17.16 8.28 6.36
N PHE A 262 -17.23 7.02 5.93
CA PHE A 262 -17.38 6.65 4.53
C PHE A 262 -18.67 7.22 3.94
N ARG A 263 -19.81 7.07 4.64
CA ARG A 263 -21.09 7.64 4.20
C ARG A 263 -21.04 9.16 4.14
N LYS A 264 -20.46 9.81 5.14
CA LYS A 264 -20.30 11.27 5.16
C LYS A 264 -19.49 11.78 3.97
N LEU A 265 -18.42 11.08 3.57
CA LEU A 265 -17.52 11.51 2.50
C LEU A 265 -17.92 11.05 1.10
N THR A 266 -18.76 10.02 0.97
CA THR A 266 -19.10 9.42 -0.34
C THR A 266 -20.59 9.46 -0.66
N GLY A 267 -21.43 9.89 0.28
CA GLY A 267 -22.89 9.85 0.17
C GLY A 267 -23.52 8.47 0.37
N ASN A 268 -22.73 7.40 0.31
CA ASN A 268 -23.20 6.01 0.32
C ASN A 268 -22.52 5.24 1.45
N THR A 269 -23.18 4.24 2.03
CA THR A 269 -22.50 3.27 2.90
C THR A 269 -21.42 2.51 2.12
N PRO A 270 -20.37 1.97 2.78
CA PRO A 270 -19.33 1.17 2.11
C PRO A 270 -19.90 0.09 1.17
N ARG A 271 -21.00 -0.53 1.60
CA ARG A 271 -21.69 -1.58 0.85
C ARG A 271 -22.49 -1.06 -0.34
N GLU A 272 -23.28 -0.01 -0.15
CA GLU A 272 -23.98 0.65 -1.26
C GLU A 272 -22.98 1.13 -2.32
N TYR A 273 -21.83 1.67 -1.89
CA TYR A 273 -20.77 2.11 -2.78
C TYR A 273 -20.20 0.96 -3.62
N ALA A 274 -19.89 -0.19 -2.99
CA ALA A 274 -19.45 -1.38 -3.71
C ALA A 274 -20.49 -1.84 -4.74
N ASN A 275 -21.77 -1.93 -4.33
CA ASN A 275 -22.87 -2.33 -5.20
C ASN A 275 -23.06 -1.39 -6.40
N ILE A 276 -23.07 -0.06 -6.18
CA ILE A 276 -23.22 0.93 -7.26
C ILE A 276 -22.06 0.79 -8.26
N HIS A 277 -20.83 0.65 -7.76
CA HIS A 277 -19.66 0.51 -8.64
C HIS A 277 -19.76 -0.76 -9.50
N LEU A 278 -20.23 -1.87 -8.93
CA LEU A 278 -20.48 -3.11 -9.66
C LEU A 278 -21.54 -2.95 -10.76
N HIS A 279 -22.65 -2.25 -10.47
CA HIS A 279 -23.71 -2.00 -11.46
C HIS A 279 -23.25 -1.12 -12.63
N THR A 280 -22.37 -0.15 -12.39
CA THR A 280 -21.83 0.71 -13.47
C THR A 280 -20.82 0.01 -14.39
N GLN A 281 -20.27 -1.13 -13.97
CA GLN A 281 -19.25 -1.88 -14.71
C GLN A 281 -19.76 -3.26 -15.12
N GLN A 282 -20.98 -3.34 -15.65
CA GLN A 282 -21.54 -4.60 -16.12
C GLN A 282 -21.14 -4.89 -17.58
N ARG A 283 -21.30 -6.15 -17.96
CA ARG A 283 -21.21 -6.61 -19.35
C ARG A 283 -22.23 -7.69 -19.61
N THR A 284 -22.71 -7.76 -20.84
CA THR A 284 -23.62 -8.82 -21.27
C THR A 284 -22.83 -10.08 -21.60
N VAL A 285 -23.20 -11.19 -20.95
CA VAL A 285 -22.72 -12.54 -21.25
C VAL A 285 -23.90 -13.34 -21.79
N ILE A 286 -23.64 -14.20 -22.78
CA ILE A 286 -24.60 -15.22 -23.21
C ILE A 286 -24.20 -16.52 -22.52
N ASP A 287 -25.10 -17.03 -21.68
CA ASP A 287 -24.88 -18.30 -20.97
C ASP A 287 -25.19 -19.51 -21.87
N SER A 288 -25.00 -20.73 -21.36
CA SER A 288 -25.24 -21.96 -22.15
C SER A 288 -26.69 -22.18 -22.54
N LEU A 289 -27.63 -21.46 -21.92
CA LEU A 289 -29.06 -21.50 -22.22
C LEU A 289 -29.46 -20.42 -23.22
N GLY A 290 -28.50 -19.63 -23.74
CA GLY A 290 -28.75 -18.52 -24.65
C GLY A 290 -29.30 -17.27 -23.96
N ARG A 291 -29.33 -17.23 -22.61
CA ARG A 291 -29.82 -16.07 -21.86
C ARG A 291 -28.79 -14.96 -21.87
N LYS A 292 -29.24 -13.73 -22.04
CA LYS A 292 -28.40 -12.52 -21.90
C LYS A 292 -28.36 -12.14 -20.42
N VAL A 293 -27.24 -12.37 -19.77
CA VAL A 293 -27.02 -12.08 -18.35
C VAL A 293 -26.10 -10.87 -18.19
N LEU A 294 -26.50 -9.88 -17.39
CA LEU A 294 -25.67 -8.72 -17.05
C LEU A 294 -24.75 -9.06 -15.89
N VAL A 295 -23.48 -9.34 -16.19
CA VAL A 295 -22.48 -9.78 -15.23
C VAL A 295 -21.59 -8.60 -14.81
N PRO A 296 -21.34 -8.37 -13.51
CA PRO A 296 -20.36 -7.37 -13.07
C PRO A 296 -18.94 -7.74 -13.51
N ARG A 297 -18.18 -6.80 -14.09
CA ARG A 297 -16.80 -7.06 -14.58
C ARG A 297 -15.83 -7.44 -13.45
N ASN A 298 -16.03 -6.88 -12.27
CA ASN A 298 -15.17 -7.06 -11.11
C ASN A 298 -15.87 -7.83 -9.99
N ALA A 299 -16.74 -8.80 -10.34
CA ALA A 299 -17.38 -9.65 -9.35
C ALA A 299 -16.33 -10.37 -8.51
N THR A 300 -16.34 -10.11 -7.20
CA THR A 300 -15.46 -10.74 -6.21
C THR A 300 -16.27 -11.73 -5.37
N ARG A 301 -17.52 -11.42 -5.04
CA ARG A 301 -18.40 -12.24 -4.19
C ARG A 301 -19.13 -13.28 -5.02
N ILE A 302 -18.40 -14.30 -5.46
CA ILE A 302 -18.92 -15.36 -6.33
C ILE A 302 -19.39 -16.52 -5.46
N VAL A 303 -20.56 -17.09 -5.75
CA VAL A 303 -20.88 -18.44 -5.29
C VAL A 303 -21.09 -19.39 -6.45
N THR A 304 -20.81 -20.66 -6.21
CA THR A 304 -20.85 -21.67 -7.24
C THR A 304 -21.40 -23.02 -6.77
N ASP A 305 -21.91 -23.83 -7.70
CA ASP A 305 -22.40 -25.19 -7.45
C ASP A 305 -21.28 -26.22 -7.23
N GLY A 306 -20.01 -25.79 -7.27
CA GLY A 306 -18.86 -26.59 -6.91
C GLY A 306 -18.40 -27.59 -7.97
N LYS A 307 -19.35 -28.20 -8.68
CA LYS A 307 -19.07 -29.15 -9.77
C LYS A 307 -18.59 -28.37 -11.00
N TYR A 308 -17.42 -28.72 -11.55
CA TYR A 308 -16.86 -28.11 -12.76
C TYR A 308 -16.61 -26.59 -12.72
N THR A 309 -16.66 -26.00 -11.52
CA THR A 309 -16.58 -24.56 -11.32
C THR A 309 -15.57 -24.18 -10.24
N LEU A 310 -15.56 -24.90 -9.11
CA LEU A 310 -14.74 -24.56 -7.97
C LEU A 310 -13.24 -24.69 -8.26
N GLY A 311 -12.80 -25.84 -8.79
CA GLY A 311 -11.38 -26.04 -9.09
C GLY A 311 -10.87 -25.08 -10.16
N GLU A 312 -11.70 -24.79 -11.16
CA GLU A 312 -11.45 -23.83 -12.24
C GLU A 312 -11.26 -22.41 -11.70
N LEU A 313 -12.17 -21.94 -10.83
CA LEU A 313 -12.01 -20.65 -10.16
C LEU A 313 -10.70 -20.59 -9.37
N LEU A 314 -10.40 -21.63 -8.60
CA LEU A 314 -9.22 -21.68 -7.73
C LEU A 314 -7.90 -21.65 -8.52
N VAL A 315 -7.78 -22.35 -9.66
CA VAL A 315 -6.55 -22.27 -10.49
C VAL A 315 -6.40 -20.94 -11.21
N LEU A 316 -7.50 -20.21 -11.42
CA LEU A 316 -7.50 -18.84 -11.95
C LEU A 316 -7.20 -17.78 -10.87
N GLY A 317 -6.96 -18.20 -9.63
CA GLY A 317 -6.70 -17.32 -8.49
C GLY A 317 -7.95 -16.62 -7.96
N ILE A 318 -9.13 -17.20 -8.19
CA ILE A 318 -10.41 -16.67 -7.75
C ILE A 318 -10.93 -17.56 -6.61
N SER A 319 -11.14 -16.97 -5.43
CA SER A 319 -11.72 -17.67 -4.28
C SER A 319 -13.20 -17.31 -4.16
N PRO A 320 -14.14 -18.21 -4.47
CA PRO A 320 -15.55 -17.94 -4.25
C PRO A 320 -15.83 -17.83 -2.75
N ILE A 321 -16.87 -17.06 -2.39
CA ILE A 321 -17.32 -16.91 -1.00
C ILE A 321 -18.19 -18.09 -0.55
N GLY A 322 -18.76 -18.84 -1.50
CA GLY A 322 -19.51 -20.05 -1.22
C GLY A 322 -19.44 -21.06 -2.36
N ALA A 323 -19.46 -22.33 -2.00
CA ALA A 323 -19.52 -23.42 -2.96
C ALA A 323 -20.30 -24.61 -2.39
N ALA A 324 -21.00 -25.37 -3.24
CA ALA A 324 -21.62 -26.62 -2.81
C ALA A 324 -20.50 -27.67 -2.61
N ILE A 325 -20.08 -27.86 -1.36
CA ILE A 325 -18.98 -28.75 -1.00
C ILE A 325 -19.59 -30.01 -0.38
N SER A 326 -19.72 -31.04 -1.21
CA SER A 326 -20.16 -32.38 -0.78
C SER A 326 -19.06 -33.07 0.04
N MET A 327 -19.03 -32.79 1.35
CA MET A 327 -18.17 -33.37 2.39
C MET A 327 -16.65 -33.23 2.16
N LYS A 328 -15.94 -32.67 3.15
CA LYS A 328 -14.54 -32.23 3.10
C LYS A 328 -13.51 -33.29 2.65
N ASP A 329 -13.85 -34.57 2.68
CA ASP A 329 -12.90 -35.68 2.49
C ASP A 329 -12.73 -36.15 1.03
N ASN A 330 -13.53 -35.63 0.09
CA ASN A 330 -13.56 -36.19 -1.26
C ASN A 330 -12.73 -35.43 -2.32
N VAL A 331 -12.18 -34.25 -2.00
CA VAL A 331 -11.32 -33.48 -2.94
C VAL A 331 -9.91 -33.33 -2.40
N ILE A 332 -8.92 -33.40 -3.30
CA ILE A 332 -7.51 -33.45 -2.91
C ILE A 332 -6.92 -32.11 -2.45
N TYR A 333 -7.72 -31.03 -2.49
CA TYR A 333 -7.33 -29.66 -2.19
C TYR A 333 -8.18 -29.02 -1.08
N TYR A 334 -8.69 -29.82 -0.13
CA TYR A 334 -9.50 -29.36 1.01
C TYR A 334 -8.88 -28.18 1.78
N ASN A 335 -7.55 -28.10 1.86
CA ASN A 335 -6.83 -26.97 2.49
C ASN A 335 -7.13 -25.61 1.84
N LYS A 336 -7.49 -25.59 0.54
CA LYS A 336 -7.89 -24.38 -0.17
C LYS A 336 -9.33 -23.95 0.11
N LEU A 337 -10.11 -24.75 0.85
CA LEU A 337 -11.53 -24.51 1.10
C LEU A 337 -11.83 -23.80 2.43
N GLN A 338 -10.80 -23.44 3.21
CA GLN A 338 -10.98 -22.92 4.58
C GLN A 338 -11.85 -21.66 4.67
N ASN A 339 -11.81 -20.81 3.64
CA ASN A 339 -12.54 -19.54 3.59
C ASN A 339 -13.79 -19.59 2.68
N ILE A 340 -14.21 -20.78 2.25
CA ILE A 340 -15.34 -20.97 1.34
C ILE A 340 -16.51 -21.54 2.13
N GLN A 341 -17.61 -20.81 2.22
CA GLN A 341 -18.78 -21.26 2.95
C GLN A 341 -19.48 -22.40 2.20
N ASN A 342 -19.77 -23.50 2.89
CA ASN A 342 -20.50 -24.60 2.30
C ASN A 342 -21.99 -24.24 2.18
N ILE A 343 -22.50 -24.15 0.96
CA ILE A 343 -23.93 -23.91 0.70
C ILE A 343 -24.76 -25.21 0.69
N GLY A 344 -24.15 -26.34 1.06
CA GLY A 344 -24.82 -27.65 1.15
C GLY A 344 -24.80 -28.42 -0.17
N HIS A 345 -25.77 -29.31 -0.35
CA HIS A 345 -26.01 -29.95 -1.63
C HIS A 345 -26.80 -28.97 -2.50
N TRP A 346 -26.39 -28.79 -3.76
CA TRP A 346 -27.03 -27.87 -4.72
C TRP A 346 -26.82 -26.38 -4.44
N ALA A 347 -27.24 -25.55 -5.39
CA ALA A 347 -27.35 -24.10 -5.29
C ALA A 347 -28.59 -23.69 -4.47
N ASP A 348 -28.59 -24.03 -3.17
CA ASP A 348 -29.66 -23.71 -2.20
C ASP A 348 -29.89 -22.18 -2.09
N PRO A 349 -31.02 -21.64 -2.57
CA PRO A 349 -31.22 -20.20 -2.63
C PRO A 349 -31.16 -19.49 -1.28
N ASP A 350 -31.64 -20.11 -0.20
CA ASP A 350 -31.67 -19.48 1.12
C ASP A 350 -30.26 -19.27 1.67
N LYS A 351 -29.38 -20.26 1.48
CA LYS A 351 -27.96 -20.14 1.87
C LYS A 351 -27.19 -19.21 0.94
N ILE A 352 -27.51 -19.21 -0.35
CA ILE A 352 -26.89 -18.29 -1.31
C ILE A 352 -27.29 -16.84 -0.98
N ALA A 353 -28.54 -16.58 -0.63
CA ALA A 353 -29.01 -15.24 -0.26
C ALA A 353 -28.28 -14.69 0.98
N GLN A 354 -28.02 -15.52 1.99
CA GLN A 354 -27.24 -15.15 3.18
C GLN A 354 -25.81 -14.70 2.83
N LEU A 355 -25.24 -15.29 1.77
CA LEU A 355 -23.92 -14.93 1.27
C LEU A 355 -23.91 -13.65 0.45
N GLN A 356 -25.05 -13.09 0.07
CA GLN A 356 -25.13 -11.81 -0.65
C GLN A 356 -24.14 -11.71 -1.82
N PRO A 357 -24.23 -12.64 -2.79
CA PRO A 357 -23.27 -12.69 -3.90
C PRO A 357 -23.49 -11.59 -4.93
N GLU A 358 -22.47 -11.39 -5.73
CA GLU A 358 -22.47 -10.50 -6.90
C GLU A 358 -22.69 -11.28 -8.20
N LEU A 359 -22.41 -12.59 -8.17
CA LEU A 359 -22.53 -13.52 -9.30
C LEU A 359 -22.71 -14.93 -8.77
N VAL A 360 -23.64 -15.68 -9.38
CA VAL A 360 -23.77 -17.12 -9.18
C VAL A 360 -23.29 -17.83 -10.45
N LEU A 361 -22.38 -18.79 -10.31
CA LEU A 361 -21.85 -19.58 -11.42
C LEU A 361 -22.25 -21.04 -11.25
N LEU A 362 -23.01 -21.56 -12.21
CA LEU A 362 -23.53 -22.94 -12.18
C LEU A 362 -22.97 -23.76 -13.34
N SER A 363 -22.60 -25.00 -13.09
CA SER A 363 -22.32 -26.01 -14.12
C SER A 363 -23.54 -26.79 -14.58
N TYR A 364 -24.61 -26.76 -13.78
CA TYR A 364 -25.81 -27.55 -13.99
C TYR A 364 -27.04 -26.84 -13.39
N HIS A 365 -28.22 -27.08 -13.97
CA HIS A 365 -29.51 -26.59 -13.49
C HIS A 365 -30.59 -27.68 -13.66
N HIS A 366 -31.54 -27.81 -12.73
CA HIS A 366 -32.61 -28.82 -12.76
C HIS A 366 -33.92 -28.23 -13.32
N HIS A 367 -34.32 -27.05 -12.82
CA HIS A 367 -35.58 -26.42 -13.20
C HIS A 367 -35.42 -24.92 -13.50
N ALA A 368 -36.20 -24.43 -14.47
CA ALA A 368 -36.21 -23.01 -14.83
C ALA A 368 -36.70 -22.11 -13.67
N GLN A 369 -37.55 -22.63 -12.78
CA GLN A 369 -38.02 -21.92 -11.59
C GLN A 369 -36.88 -21.64 -10.60
N ASP A 370 -35.93 -22.56 -10.44
CA ASP A 370 -34.76 -22.36 -9.56
C ASP A 370 -33.88 -21.22 -10.07
N LEU A 371 -33.73 -21.10 -11.39
CA LEU A 371 -32.92 -20.03 -12.01
C LEU A 371 -33.53 -18.64 -11.78
N GLN A 372 -34.86 -18.51 -11.83
CA GLN A 372 -35.52 -17.23 -11.55
C GLN A 372 -35.32 -16.78 -10.10
N VAL A 373 -35.38 -17.72 -9.15
CA VAL A 373 -35.11 -17.44 -7.73
C VAL A 373 -33.65 -17.01 -7.53
N LEU A 374 -32.70 -17.69 -8.18
CA LEU A 374 -31.29 -17.33 -8.09
C LEU A 374 -30.97 -16.00 -8.77
N ASP A 375 -31.56 -15.71 -9.94
CA ASP A 375 -31.40 -14.43 -10.63
C ASP A 375 -31.96 -13.24 -9.81
N ALA A 376 -32.96 -13.48 -8.95
CA ALA A 376 -33.45 -12.48 -7.99
C ALA A 376 -32.45 -12.22 -6.84
N ILE A 377 -31.55 -13.15 -6.56
CA ILE A 377 -30.48 -12.99 -5.56
C ILE A 377 -29.27 -12.30 -6.18
N ALA A 378 -28.77 -12.79 -7.31
CA ALA A 378 -27.67 -12.22 -8.08
C ALA A 378 -27.67 -12.75 -9.52
N PRO A 379 -27.06 -12.03 -10.49
CA PRO A 379 -26.92 -12.52 -11.86
C PRO A 379 -26.37 -13.95 -11.88
N THR A 380 -27.09 -14.88 -12.52
CA THR A 380 -26.73 -16.29 -12.55
C THR A 380 -26.28 -16.71 -13.95
N VAL A 381 -25.04 -17.17 -14.08
CA VAL A 381 -24.47 -17.69 -15.34
C VAL A 381 -24.42 -19.20 -15.28
N VAL A 382 -25.01 -19.85 -16.29
CA VAL A 382 -24.98 -21.32 -16.45
C VAL A 382 -23.94 -21.68 -17.52
N LEU A 383 -23.05 -22.60 -17.18
CA LEU A 383 -22.03 -23.14 -18.08
C LEU A 383 -22.61 -24.27 -18.94
N ASP A 384 -21.98 -24.52 -20.08
CA ASP A 384 -22.31 -25.71 -20.88
C ASP A 384 -21.64 -26.92 -20.22
N ASN A 385 -22.46 -27.90 -19.82
CA ASN A 385 -21.99 -29.12 -19.19
C ASN A 385 -21.21 -30.04 -20.15
N LYS A 386 -21.24 -29.74 -21.46
CA LYS A 386 -20.47 -30.45 -22.48
C LYS A 386 -19.03 -29.94 -22.60
N PHE A 387 -18.71 -28.77 -22.05
CA PHE A 387 -17.37 -28.22 -22.13
C PHE A 387 -16.36 -29.14 -21.46
N ARG A 388 -15.33 -29.50 -22.24
CA ARG A 388 -14.14 -30.20 -21.74
C ARG A 388 -13.33 -29.25 -20.84
N LEU A 389 -12.42 -29.81 -20.05
CA LEU A 389 -11.69 -29.06 -19.02
C LEU A 389 -11.11 -27.73 -19.56
N PHE A 390 -10.38 -27.77 -20.69
CA PHE A 390 -9.73 -26.57 -21.21
C PHE A 390 -10.73 -25.55 -21.77
N GLU A 391 -11.80 -26.00 -22.41
CA GLU A 391 -12.87 -25.13 -22.92
C GLU A 391 -13.58 -24.43 -21.76
N ARG A 392 -13.90 -25.21 -20.72
CA ARG A 392 -14.52 -24.73 -19.50
C ARG A 392 -13.63 -23.73 -18.77
N LEU A 393 -12.35 -24.04 -18.61
CA LEU A 393 -11.38 -23.15 -17.99
C LEU A 393 -11.24 -21.85 -18.78
N ARG A 394 -11.17 -21.91 -20.12
CA ARG A 394 -11.14 -20.72 -20.99
C ARG A 394 -12.42 -19.89 -20.89
N TYR A 395 -13.59 -20.55 -20.83
CA TYR A 395 -14.86 -19.87 -20.69
C TYR A 395 -14.94 -19.11 -19.36
N ILE A 396 -14.65 -19.79 -18.24
CA ILE A 396 -14.62 -19.16 -16.91
C ILE A 396 -13.56 -18.05 -16.87
N ALA A 397 -12.37 -18.28 -17.44
CA ALA A 397 -11.33 -17.26 -17.51
C ALA A 397 -11.75 -16.04 -18.32
N LYS A 398 -12.48 -16.21 -19.43
CA LYS A 398 -13.08 -15.10 -20.17
C LYS A 398 -14.11 -14.37 -19.29
N LEU A 399 -14.93 -15.11 -18.53
CA LEU A 399 -15.92 -14.57 -17.60
C LEU A 399 -15.31 -13.69 -16.48
N PHE A 400 -14.04 -13.87 -16.14
CA PHE A 400 -13.35 -13.08 -15.10
C PHE A 400 -12.13 -12.31 -15.60
N GLU A 401 -11.95 -12.17 -16.91
CA GLU A 401 -10.81 -11.46 -17.52
C GLU A 401 -9.44 -12.04 -17.06
N ARG A 402 -9.39 -13.38 -16.95
CA ARG A 402 -8.23 -14.19 -16.57
C ARG A 402 -7.72 -15.09 -17.70
N SER A 403 -8.03 -14.80 -18.96
CA SER A 403 -7.65 -15.64 -20.11
C SER A 403 -6.16 -15.96 -20.18
N LYS A 404 -5.28 -15.00 -19.82
CA LYS A 404 -3.83 -15.23 -19.74
C LYS A 404 -3.45 -16.27 -18.68
N ALA A 405 -4.14 -16.29 -17.54
CA ALA A 405 -3.90 -17.27 -16.47
C ALA A 405 -4.34 -18.67 -16.91
N ALA A 406 -5.47 -18.78 -17.61
CA ALA A 406 -5.93 -20.06 -18.18
C ALA A 406 -4.90 -20.63 -19.17
N GLU A 407 -4.47 -19.86 -20.17
CA GLU A 407 -3.50 -20.38 -21.15
C GLU A 407 -2.18 -20.76 -20.50
N LYS A 408 -1.70 -19.97 -19.53
CA LYS A 408 -0.50 -20.32 -18.76
C LYS A 408 -0.66 -21.67 -18.04
N TRP A 409 -1.79 -21.88 -17.38
CA TRP A 409 -2.07 -23.13 -16.69
C TRP A 409 -2.16 -24.30 -17.67
N ILE A 410 -2.86 -24.13 -18.80
CA ILE A 410 -3.00 -25.15 -19.85
C ILE A 410 -1.63 -25.55 -20.41
N THR A 411 -0.79 -24.58 -20.80
CA THR A 411 0.56 -24.87 -21.30
C THR A 411 1.39 -25.63 -20.26
N THR A 412 1.33 -25.21 -18.99
CA THR A 412 2.05 -25.87 -17.89
C THR A 412 1.57 -27.31 -17.70
N TYR A 413 0.26 -27.53 -17.75
CA TYR A 413 -0.34 -28.86 -17.67
C TYR A 413 0.11 -29.74 -18.85
N GLU A 414 0.08 -29.23 -20.08
CA GLU A 414 0.52 -29.96 -21.28
C GLU A 414 2.03 -30.29 -21.24
N ASP A 415 2.86 -29.40 -20.71
CA ASP A 415 4.28 -29.67 -20.46
C ASP A 415 4.48 -30.81 -19.45
N LYS A 416 3.73 -30.79 -18.35
CA LYS A 416 3.72 -31.89 -17.36
C LYS A 416 3.26 -33.20 -18.00
N VAL A 417 2.23 -33.17 -18.84
CA VAL A 417 1.77 -34.35 -19.59
C VAL A 417 2.89 -34.91 -20.47
N ARG A 418 3.61 -34.06 -21.22
CA ARG A 418 4.75 -34.48 -22.05
C ARG A 418 5.84 -35.14 -21.20
N LEU A 419 6.16 -34.56 -20.04
CA LEU A 419 7.15 -35.12 -19.12
C LEU A 419 6.72 -36.48 -18.58
N VAL A 420 5.47 -36.61 -18.11
CA VAL A 420 4.94 -37.87 -17.56
C VAL A 420 4.88 -38.96 -18.63
N ARG A 421 4.45 -38.63 -19.86
CA ARG A 421 4.49 -39.58 -20.99
C ARG A 421 5.92 -40.10 -21.24
N ARG A 422 6.94 -39.24 -21.17
CA ARG A 422 8.35 -39.67 -21.29
C ARG A 422 8.78 -40.57 -20.13
N GLN A 423 8.40 -40.24 -18.90
CA GLN A 423 8.72 -41.05 -17.71
C GLN A 423 8.05 -42.43 -17.73
N LEU A 424 6.91 -42.55 -18.42
CA LEU A 424 6.13 -43.77 -18.55
C LEU A 424 6.35 -44.51 -19.88
N ALA A 425 7.30 -44.08 -20.70
CA ALA A 425 7.53 -44.64 -22.04
C ALA A 425 7.83 -46.15 -22.01
N ASP A 426 8.49 -46.65 -20.96
CA ASP A 426 8.78 -48.07 -20.78
C ASP A 426 7.63 -48.84 -20.09
N ALA A 427 6.63 -48.13 -19.57
CA ALA A 427 5.55 -48.71 -18.76
C ALA A 427 4.29 -49.02 -19.57
N TYR A 428 4.06 -48.30 -20.67
CA TYR A 428 2.98 -48.57 -21.63
C TYR A 428 3.29 -48.03 -23.04
N ILE A 429 2.57 -48.54 -24.02
CA ILE A 429 2.65 -48.08 -25.42
C ILE A 429 1.45 -47.19 -25.73
N ALA A 430 1.67 -46.06 -26.41
CA ALA A 430 0.58 -45.20 -26.86
C ALA A 430 -0.41 -46.00 -27.73
N GLY A 431 -1.70 -45.88 -27.42
CA GLY A 431 -2.75 -46.69 -28.04
C GLY A 431 -3.13 -47.97 -27.29
N GLU A 432 -2.39 -48.36 -26.24
CA GLU A 432 -2.82 -49.42 -25.31
C GLU A 432 -4.24 -49.13 -24.81
N THR A 433 -5.08 -50.15 -24.76
CA THR A 433 -6.45 -50.01 -24.29
C THR A 433 -6.51 -49.98 -22.77
N ALA A 434 -7.30 -49.06 -22.21
CA ALA A 434 -7.51 -48.93 -20.78
C ALA A 434 -8.98 -48.81 -20.42
N THR A 435 -9.37 -49.39 -19.28
CA THR A 435 -10.71 -49.28 -18.71
C THR A 435 -10.65 -48.79 -17.27
N VAL A 436 -11.55 -47.86 -16.92
CA VAL A 436 -11.67 -47.33 -15.55
C VAL A 436 -13.00 -47.78 -14.95
N TYR A 437 -12.89 -48.44 -13.81
CA TYR A 437 -14.01 -48.91 -13.00
C TYR A 437 -14.11 -48.04 -11.75
N LEU A 438 -15.31 -47.60 -11.39
CA LEU A 438 -15.56 -46.90 -10.13
C LEU A 438 -16.49 -47.73 -9.25
N LYS A 439 -16.06 -48.03 -8.03
CA LYS A 439 -16.87 -48.67 -6.99
C LYS A 439 -17.43 -47.62 -6.04
N LEU A 440 -18.74 -47.63 -5.85
CA LEU A 440 -19.43 -46.82 -4.84
C LEU A 440 -20.39 -47.72 -4.06
N GLY A 441 -20.05 -48.06 -2.82
CA GLY A 441 -20.87 -48.96 -2.01
C GLY A 441 -20.95 -50.35 -2.62
N THR A 442 -22.14 -50.84 -2.98
CA THR A 442 -22.31 -52.17 -3.60
C THR A 442 -22.24 -52.13 -5.13
N LYS A 443 -22.18 -50.94 -5.72
CA LYS A 443 -22.33 -50.72 -7.16
C LYS A 443 -20.99 -50.51 -7.84
N PHE A 444 -20.93 -50.92 -9.11
CA PHE A 444 -19.81 -50.68 -10.00
C PHE A 444 -20.26 -49.85 -11.20
N TYR A 445 -19.38 -48.96 -11.63
CA TYR A 445 -19.58 -48.10 -12.77
C TYR A 445 -18.42 -48.25 -13.74
N ILE A 446 -18.72 -48.22 -15.03
CA ILE A 446 -17.72 -48.03 -16.08
C ILE A 446 -17.68 -46.55 -16.41
N MET A 447 -16.49 -45.96 -16.34
CA MET A 447 -16.29 -44.58 -16.75
C MET A 447 -16.04 -44.53 -18.26
N GLY A 448 -16.81 -43.71 -18.96
CA GLY A 448 -16.60 -43.39 -20.37
C GLY A 448 -15.47 -42.38 -20.50
N GLN A 449 -15.77 -41.15 -20.92
CA GLN A 449 -14.75 -40.11 -21.16
C GLN A 449 -14.72 -39.03 -20.06
N ASN A 450 -14.94 -39.45 -18.81
CA ASN A 450 -15.04 -38.60 -17.63
C ASN A 450 -14.07 -39.03 -16.52
N GLY A 451 -13.78 -38.12 -15.60
CA GLY A 451 -12.90 -38.35 -14.44
C GLY A 451 -11.49 -38.82 -14.81
N LEU A 452 -11.02 -39.90 -14.18
CA LEU A 452 -9.70 -40.48 -14.48
C LEU A 452 -9.60 -40.91 -15.95
N ALA A 453 -10.69 -41.45 -16.51
CA ALA A 453 -10.70 -41.98 -17.88
C ALA A 453 -10.39 -40.88 -18.90
N ALA A 454 -10.92 -39.67 -18.71
CA ALA A 454 -10.57 -38.51 -19.53
C ALA A 454 -9.06 -38.22 -19.51
N SER A 455 -8.41 -38.32 -18.35
CA SER A 455 -6.96 -38.10 -18.25
C SER A 455 -6.15 -39.19 -18.94
N LEU A 456 -6.58 -40.45 -18.84
CA LEU A 456 -5.92 -41.57 -19.53
C LEU A 456 -6.04 -41.42 -21.06
N TYR A 457 -7.25 -41.14 -21.55
CA TYR A 457 -7.51 -41.10 -22.99
C TYR A 457 -7.01 -39.82 -23.64
N GLU A 458 -7.33 -38.64 -23.07
CA GLU A 458 -6.96 -37.35 -23.65
C GLU A 458 -5.48 -37.01 -23.37
N SER A 459 -5.02 -37.23 -22.14
CA SER A 459 -3.69 -36.75 -21.70
C SER A 459 -2.60 -37.80 -21.80
N LEU A 460 -2.86 -39.09 -21.56
CA LEU A 460 -1.83 -40.12 -21.65
C LEU A 460 -1.83 -40.87 -22.99
N GLY A 461 -2.93 -40.82 -23.75
CA GLY A 461 -3.01 -41.43 -25.08
C GLY A 461 -3.33 -42.93 -25.05
N PHE A 462 -3.98 -43.39 -23.98
CA PHE A 462 -4.65 -44.70 -23.97
C PHE A 462 -5.88 -44.65 -24.88
N ARG A 463 -6.29 -45.82 -25.39
CA ARG A 463 -7.59 -45.98 -26.04
C ARG A 463 -8.60 -46.58 -25.06
N PRO A 464 -9.90 -46.27 -25.15
CA PRO A 464 -10.91 -47.07 -24.47
C PRO A 464 -10.91 -48.51 -25.01
N SER A 465 -11.32 -49.49 -24.20
CA SER A 465 -11.63 -50.83 -24.73
C SER A 465 -12.81 -50.72 -25.71
N ALA A 466 -12.98 -51.69 -26.61
CA ALA A 466 -14.01 -51.62 -27.66
C ALA A 466 -15.42 -51.38 -27.10
N GLN A 467 -15.75 -52.00 -25.96
CA GLN A 467 -17.05 -51.83 -25.30
C GLN A 467 -17.19 -50.45 -24.65
N VAL A 468 -16.12 -49.92 -24.05
CA VAL A 468 -16.13 -48.55 -23.50
C VAL A 468 -16.20 -47.52 -24.62
N MET A 469 -15.55 -47.79 -25.77
CA MET A 469 -15.61 -46.92 -26.94
C MET A 469 -17.05 -46.80 -27.45
N HIS A 470 -17.80 -47.90 -27.51
CA HIS A 470 -19.20 -47.89 -27.88
C HIS A 470 -20.06 -47.04 -26.92
N LEU A 471 -19.80 -47.09 -25.61
CA LEU A 471 -20.48 -46.24 -24.64
C LEU A 471 -20.22 -44.75 -24.90
N ILE A 472 -18.95 -44.41 -25.21
CA ILE A 472 -18.56 -43.02 -25.50
C ILE A 472 -19.23 -42.53 -26.79
N GLU A 473 -19.31 -43.36 -27.82
CA GLU A 473 -20.00 -43.05 -29.08
C GLU A 473 -21.51 -42.83 -28.89
N GLN A 474 -22.12 -43.50 -27.90
CA GLN A 474 -23.50 -43.28 -27.47
C GLN A 474 -23.68 -42.04 -26.57
N GLY A 475 -22.61 -41.29 -26.28
CA GLY A 475 -22.65 -40.12 -25.40
C GLY A 475 -22.77 -40.46 -23.91
N GLN A 476 -22.51 -41.72 -23.52
CA GLN A 476 -22.58 -42.14 -22.12
C GLN A 476 -21.28 -41.77 -21.38
N ALA A 477 -21.39 -40.84 -20.45
CA ALA A 477 -20.27 -40.44 -19.57
C ALA A 477 -19.86 -41.58 -18.61
N TRP A 478 -20.83 -42.39 -18.20
CA TRP A 478 -20.65 -43.57 -17.35
C TRP A 478 -21.90 -44.44 -17.43
N ILE A 479 -21.76 -45.72 -17.06
CA ILE A 479 -22.90 -46.64 -16.87
C ILE A 479 -22.71 -47.43 -15.57
N GLU A 480 -23.81 -47.77 -14.91
CA GLU A 480 -23.81 -48.78 -13.83
C GLU A 480 -23.74 -50.17 -14.46
N ILE A 481 -22.92 -51.04 -13.90
CA ILE A 481 -22.77 -52.42 -14.35
C ILE A 481 -22.95 -53.40 -13.20
N GLN A 482 -23.42 -54.61 -13.55
CA GLN A 482 -23.40 -55.74 -12.64
C GLN A 482 -22.00 -56.35 -12.57
N GLN A 483 -21.65 -56.95 -11.43
CA GLN A 483 -20.31 -57.48 -11.21
C GLN A 483 -19.88 -58.51 -12.27
N HIS A 484 -20.80 -59.36 -12.74
CA HIS A 484 -20.52 -60.36 -13.78
C HIS A 484 -20.18 -59.75 -15.15
N GLN A 485 -20.55 -58.48 -15.39
CA GLN A 485 -20.27 -57.77 -16.64
C GLN A 485 -18.87 -57.14 -16.66
N MET A 486 -18.14 -57.11 -15.54
CA MET A 486 -16.86 -56.39 -15.45
C MET A 486 -15.82 -56.85 -16.49
N LYS A 487 -15.75 -58.16 -16.77
CA LYS A 487 -14.85 -58.73 -17.78
C LYS A 487 -15.14 -58.23 -19.19
N HIS A 488 -16.41 -57.98 -19.52
CA HIS A 488 -16.84 -57.53 -20.85
C HIS A 488 -16.19 -56.19 -21.24
N TYR A 489 -15.91 -55.35 -20.24
CA TYR A 489 -15.32 -54.03 -20.46
C TYR A 489 -13.80 -53.99 -20.32
N ALA A 490 -13.15 -55.12 -19.98
CA ALA A 490 -11.72 -55.15 -19.69
C ALA A 490 -10.90 -54.63 -20.88
N GLY A 491 -10.01 -53.67 -20.60
CA GLY A 491 -8.95 -53.27 -21.53
C GLY A 491 -7.68 -54.07 -21.27
N GLU A 492 -6.64 -53.83 -22.04
CA GLU A 492 -5.29 -54.34 -21.74
C GLU A 492 -4.78 -53.86 -20.38
N ARG A 493 -5.24 -52.68 -19.94
CA ARG A 493 -4.96 -52.12 -18.62
C ARG A 493 -6.22 -51.69 -17.89
N ASN A 494 -6.32 -52.01 -16.59
CA ASN A 494 -7.55 -51.83 -15.83
C ASN A 494 -7.29 -51.01 -14.56
N PHE A 495 -8.08 -49.95 -14.35
CA PHE A 495 -7.98 -49.06 -13.21
C PHE A 495 -9.23 -49.20 -12.34
N ILE A 496 -9.07 -49.63 -11.09
CA ILE A 496 -10.15 -49.79 -10.12
C ILE A 496 -10.11 -48.65 -9.11
N LEU A 497 -11.12 -47.79 -9.17
CA LEU A 497 -11.32 -46.68 -8.26
C LEU A 497 -12.28 -47.09 -7.14
N ALA A 498 -11.91 -46.85 -5.89
CA ALA A 498 -12.78 -47.06 -4.74
C ALA A 498 -12.38 -46.13 -3.59
N SER A 499 -13.24 -45.96 -2.59
CA SER A 499 -12.84 -45.25 -1.36
C SER A 499 -11.69 -45.98 -0.66
N ARG A 500 -10.87 -45.26 0.13
CA ARG A 500 -9.75 -45.87 0.87
C ARG A 500 -10.14 -47.10 1.68
N LYS A 501 -11.33 -47.05 2.30
CA LYS A 501 -11.87 -48.16 3.09
C LYS A 501 -12.19 -49.38 2.21
N GLU A 502 -12.74 -49.14 1.03
CA GLU A 502 -13.14 -50.21 0.11
C GLU A 502 -11.97 -50.82 -0.65
N LEU A 503 -10.87 -50.08 -0.86
CA LEU A 503 -9.69 -50.55 -1.59
C LEU A 503 -9.09 -51.83 -0.99
N GLN A 504 -9.18 -52.03 0.32
CA GLN A 504 -8.71 -53.25 0.99
C GLN A 504 -9.55 -54.47 0.62
N THR A 505 -10.86 -54.28 0.44
CA THR A 505 -11.81 -55.36 0.14
C THR A 505 -11.96 -55.62 -1.36
N VAL A 506 -11.85 -54.57 -2.18
CA VAL A 506 -12.14 -54.65 -3.62
C VAL A 506 -11.12 -55.51 -4.36
N ALA A 507 -9.87 -55.55 -3.91
CA ALA A 507 -8.83 -56.40 -4.47
C ALA A 507 -9.14 -57.91 -4.34
N HIS A 508 -9.96 -58.29 -3.36
CA HIS A 508 -10.36 -59.68 -3.10
C HIS A 508 -11.67 -60.07 -3.80
N CYS A 509 -12.25 -59.16 -4.61
CA CYS A 509 -13.48 -59.42 -5.34
C CYS A 509 -13.23 -60.47 -6.45
N PRO A 510 -13.99 -61.60 -6.51
CA PRO A 510 -13.76 -62.66 -7.49
C PRO A 510 -13.77 -62.18 -8.94
N GLN A 511 -14.64 -61.21 -9.26
CA GLN A 511 -14.77 -60.66 -10.60
C GLN A 511 -13.57 -59.78 -10.98
N ILE A 512 -12.89 -59.18 -10.00
CA ILE A 512 -11.64 -58.45 -10.19
C ILE A 512 -10.48 -59.42 -10.35
N ALA A 513 -10.38 -60.47 -9.53
CA ALA A 513 -9.38 -61.53 -9.69
C ALA A 513 -9.41 -62.10 -11.12
N ALA A 514 -10.61 -62.26 -11.66
CA ALA A 514 -10.81 -62.78 -12.99
C ALA A 514 -10.45 -61.77 -14.13
N ILE A 515 -10.28 -60.47 -13.83
CA ILE A 515 -9.66 -59.47 -14.72
C ILE A 515 -8.14 -59.50 -14.56
N VAL A 516 -7.62 -59.73 -13.35
CA VAL A 516 -6.19 -59.90 -13.09
C VAL A 516 -5.62 -61.07 -13.89
N GLU A 517 -6.35 -62.18 -13.96
CA GLU A 517 -5.99 -63.34 -14.80
C GLU A 517 -5.90 -62.99 -16.30
N LEU A 518 -6.80 -62.12 -16.79
CA LEU A 518 -6.80 -61.67 -18.19
C LEU A 518 -5.65 -60.71 -18.51
N THR A 519 -5.24 -59.91 -17.53
CA THR A 519 -4.25 -58.83 -17.71
C THR A 519 -3.21 -58.81 -16.58
N PRO A 520 -2.35 -59.85 -16.46
CA PRO A 520 -1.39 -59.95 -15.36
C PRO A 520 -0.47 -58.72 -15.29
N GLY A 521 -0.36 -58.15 -14.09
CA GLY A 521 0.50 -56.98 -13.83
C GLY A 521 -0.02 -55.64 -14.38
N LYS A 522 -1.20 -55.59 -15.00
CA LYS A 522 -1.78 -54.37 -15.59
C LYS A 522 -3.06 -53.89 -14.91
N ILE A 523 -3.26 -54.26 -13.64
CA ILE A 523 -4.33 -53.75 -12.80
C ILE A 523 -3.81 -52.69 -11.81
N HIS A 524 -4.53 -51.59 -11.66
CA HIS A 524 -4.18 -50.47 -10.81
C HIS A 524 -5.31 -50.12 -9.87
N PHE A 525 -5.07 -50.16 -8.57
CA PHE A 525 -6.04 -49.77 -7.54
C PHE A 525 -5.76 -48.35 -7.05
N MET A 526 -6.74 -47.47 -7.13
CA MET A 526 -6.57 -46.05 -6.81
C MET A 526 -7.74 -45.49 -6.01
N ASP A 527 -7.48 -44.45 -5.23
CA ASP A 527 -8.51 -43.72 -4.49
C ASP A 527 -9.53 -43.09 -5.46
N ALA A 528 -10.82 -43.19 -5.15
CA ALA A 528 -11.89 -42.58 -5.91
C ALA A 528 -11.77 -41.05 -6.03
N THR A 529 -11.00 -40.37 -5.15
CA THR A 529 -10.69 -38.94 -5.31
C THR A 529 -9.97 -38.61 -6.61
N TRP A 530 -9.35 -39.58 -7.28
CA TRP A 530 -8.73 -39.37 -8.60
C TRP A 530 -9.73 -39.33 -9.76
N ASN A 531 -11.01 -39.57 -9.48
CA ASN A 531 -12.07 -39.49 -10.50
C ASN A 531 -12.63 -38.08 -10.71
N TYR A 532 -12.14 -37.06 -9.99
CA TYR A 532 -12.57 -35.69 -10.20
C TYR A 532 -11.90 -35.07 -11.43
N GLU A 533 -12.67 -34.28 -12.19
CA GLU A 533 -12.24 -33.66 -13.46
C GLU A 533 -11.68 -32.25 -13.32
N ASP A 534 -11.70 -31.70 -12.12
CA ASP A 534 -11.25 -30.34 -11.89
C ASP A 534 -9.74 -30.22 -12.19
N PRO A 535 -9.28 -29.03 -12.59
CA PRO A 535 -7.89 -28.83 -13.03
C PRO A 535 -6.88 -29.19 -11.95
N ILE A 536 -7.18 -28.93 -10.67
CA ILE A 536 -6.26 -29.21 -9.55
C ILE A 536 -6.07 -30.72 -9.42
N THR A 537 -7.17 -31.48 -9.50
CA THR A 537 -7.12 -32.95 -9.45
C THR A 537 -6.36 -33.53 -10.63
N ARG A 538 -6.65 -33.09 -11.86
CA ARG A 538 -5.95 -33.58 -13.05
C ARG A 538 -4.46 -33.26 -13.04
N GLU A 539 -4.07 -32.07 -12.59
CA GLU A 539 -2.67 -31.69 -12.49
C GLU A 539 -1.92 -32.55 -11.47
N ARG A 540 -2.49 -32.73 -10.27
CA ARG A 540 -1.84 -33.53 -9.23
C ARG A 540 -1.80 -35.01 -9.55
N LEU A 541 -2.77 -35.50 -10.32
CA LEU A 541 -2.77 -36.88 -10.82
C LEU A 541 -1.51 -37.17 -11.65
N LEU A 542 -1.06 -36.22 -12.48
CA LEU A 542 0.17 -36.37 -13.28
C LEU A 542 1.41 -36.61 -12.41
N GLU A 543 1.46 -36.05 -11.21
CA GLU A 543 2.58 -36.24 -10.28
C GLU A 543 2.58 -37.64 -9.65
N VAL A 544 1.40 -38.26 -9.52
CA VAL A 544 1.22 -39.55 -8.84
C VAL A 544 1.29 -40.73 -9.81
N LEU A 545 0.89 -40.54 -11.08
CA LEU A 545 0.86 -41.58 -12.10
C LEU A 545 2.19 -42.34 -12.28
N PRO A 546 3.37 -41.70 -12.35
CA PRO A 546 4.65 -42.41 -12.41
C PRO A 546 4.87 -43.42 -11.28
N TYR A 547 4.41 -43.11 -10.07
CA TYR A 547 4.53 -44.01 -8.92
C TYR A 547 3.55 -45.17 -8.99
N ILE A 548 2.33 -44.92 -9.48
CA ILE A 548 1.32 -45.96 -9.67
C ILE A 548 1.82 -47.01 -10.67
N PHE A 549 2.39 -46.57 -11.79
CA PHE A 549 2.91 -47.48 -12.82
C PHE A 549 4.19 -48.21 -12.39
N LYS A 550 5.01 -47.62 -11.51
CA LYS A 550 6.25 -48.26 -11.00
C LYS A 550 6.02 -49.22 -9.84
N LYS A 551 4.85 -49.17 -9.19
CA LYS A 551 4.53 -50.09 -8.10
C LYS A 551 4.41 -51.49 -8.69
N LYS A 552 5.41 -52.35 -8.45
CA LYS A 552 5.32 -53.78 -8.81
C LYS A 552 4.04 -54.31 -8.19
N THR A 553 3.12 -54.75 -9.03
CA THR A 553 1.92 -55.50 -8.63
C THR A 553 2.43 -56.70 -7.84
N MET A 554 2.17 -56.73 -6.53
CA MET A 554 2.51 -57.86 -5.65
C MET A 554 1.75 -59.11 -6.07
#